data_AF-Q8KHA3-F1
#
_entry.id   AF-Q8KHA3-F1
#
_cell.length_a   1.000
_cell.length_b   1.000
_cell.length_c   1.000
_cell.angle_alpha   90.00
_cell.angle_beta   90.00
_cell.angle_gamma   90.00
#
_symmetry.space_group_name_H-M   'P 1'
#
loop_
_entity.id
_entity.type
_entity.pdbx_description
1 polymer ?
#
loop_
_entity_poly.entity_id
_entity_poly.type
_entity_poly.pdbx_seq_one_letter_code
_entity_poly.pdbx_strand_id
1 'polypeptide(L)'
;MKLNKMFLVGALLSLGFASCSKEGNGPDPDNAAKSYMSMTLSMPMGSARAGDGQDQANPDYHYVGEWAGKDKIEKVSIYMVPQGGPGLVESAEDLDFGTYYENPTIDPATHNAILKPKKGIKVNSAVGKTVKVYVVLNDIAGKAKALLANVNAADFDAKFKEVIELSTQAEAVSQANAFNGTAAGKIAKKNGATDETIMMTCFEPSAPLTIEAAVSEANAIAGVKNQAKVTVERSVARAMVSTKEQTFVVKASSQIGAIAAGGELATITDIRWVVAQGERRQYLSKKRGTIQENTWVTPGSDFVPTSSTFHTNATEYYDYAGLWEDHNTDPTVISGTQVPTLADYQLQNVTDELAQSLSGKFLLPNTHKSGADAASSHYKRGNTAYVLVRAKFTPKKEAFIDRGKTYTDGSQVLDYVDGDDFFVGENGQFYVSMKSVTDPKVGGVAGMKAHKYVKGKVLYYAWLNPSTTSPESWWNSPVVRNNIYHIHIKSIKKLGFNWNPLVPDPDPSTNENPNNPDPNPDEPGTPIPTDPEQPLPDQDTFMSVEVTVLPWLVHSYEVDL
;
A
#
# COMPACT_ATOMS: atom_id res chain seq x y z
N MET A 1 -80.54 -60.65 14.71
CA MET A 1 -79.78 -59.48 15.18
C MET A 1 -78.47 -59.99 15.77
N LYS A 2 -77.34 -59.66 15.11
CA LYS A 2 -75.92 -59.76 15.53
C LYS A 2 -75.38 -61.11 16.08
N LEU A 3 -74.65 -61.78 15.17
CA LEU A 3 -73.46 -62.67 15.35
C LEU A 3 -72.50 -62.18 16.46
N ASN A 4 -71.69 -62.97 17.17
CA ASN A 4 -70.95 -64.23 16.91
C ASN A 4 -70.44 -64.77 18.30
N LYS A 5 -70.63 -66.03 18.73
CA LYS A 5 -69.81 -67.26 18.52
C LYS A 5 -68.30 -66.96 18.32
N MET A 6 -67.31 -67.50 19.03
CA MET A 6 -67.19 -68.83 19.65
C MET A 6 -65.90 -68.89 20.51
N PHE A 7 -65.80 -70.01 21.23
CA PHE A 7 -64.85 -70.48 22.24
C PHE A 7 -63.34 -70.59 21.86
N LEU A 8 -62.50 -70.60 22.90
CA LEU A 8 -61.10 -71.11 23.01
C LEU A 8 -60.97 -72.57 22.47
N VAL A 9 -59.81 -73.16 22.11
CA VAL A 9 -58.52 -73.38 22.83
C VAL A 9 -57.44 -73.94 21.86
N GLY A 10 -56.16 -73.54 22.05
CA GLY A 10 -54.95 -74.37 21.80
C GLY A 10 -54.28 -74.19 20.43
N ALA A 11 -52.95 -74.11 20.26
CA ALA A 11 -51.77 -74.15 21.12
C ALA A 11 -50.55 -73.72 20.26
N LEU A 12 -49.49 -73.17 20.88
CA LEU A 12 -48.05 -73.27 20.55
C LEU A 12 -47.28 -71.96 20.72
N LEU A 13 -46.12 -72.11 21.35
CA LEU A 13 -45.11 -71.09 21.60
C LEU A 13 -44.71 -70.36 20.32
N SER A 14 -44.69 -69.02 20.38
CA SER A 14 -43.63 -68.22 19.77
C SER A 14 -43.54 -66.86 20.48
N LEU A 15 -42.37 -66.59 21.05
CA LEU A 15 -41.96 -65.29 21.57
C LEU A 15 -41.91 -64.30 20.40
N GLY A 16 -42.84 -63.35 20.37
CA GLY A 16 -42.84 -62.22 19.45
C GLY A 16 -42.39 -60.94 20.16
N PHE A 17 -41.16 -60.92 20.68
CA PHE A 17 -40.44 -59.66 20.83
C PHE A 17 -39.81 -59.35 19.46
N ALA A 18 -40.32 -58.33 18.78
CA ALA A 18 -39.69 -57.81 17.58
C ALA A 18 -38.31 -57.26 17.94
N SER A 19 -37.27 -58.01 17.56
CA SER A 19 -35.86 -57.67 17.73
C SER A 19 -35.14 -57.76 16.38
N CYS A 20 -34.55 -56.62 16.00
CA CYS A 20 -33.38 -56.40 15.15
C CYS A 20 -33.30 -56.95 13.71
N SER A 21 -33.05 -56.02 12.78
CA SER A 21 -31.86 -56.08 11.94
C SER A 21 -31.20 -54.70 11.84
N LYS A 22 -29.93 -54.63 12.24
CA LYS A 22 -29.00 -53.54 11.97
C LYS A 22 -28.66 -53.55 10.49
N GLU A 23 -28.70 -52.41 9.82
CA GLU A 23 -27.77 -52.08 8.72
C GLU A 23 -27.52 -50.56 8.68
N GLY A 24 -26.23 -50.16 8.73
CA GLY A 24 -25.77 -48.91 8.13
C GLY A 24 -25.70 -47.63 8.98
N ASN A 25 -25.01 -47.64 10.12
CA ASN A 25 -23.97 -46.62 10.44
C ASN A 25 -23.36 -46.97 11.81
N GLY A 26 -22.27 -47.73 11.78
CA GLY A 26 -21.32 -47.65 12.89
C GLY A 26 -20.83 -46.20 13.03
N PRO A 27 -20.31 -45.80 14.20
CA PRO A 27 -19.51 -44.58 14.27
C PRO A 27 -18.38 -44.76 13.27
N ASP A 28 -18.36 -43.94 12.24
CA ASP A 28 -17.21 -43.80 11.35
C ASP A 28 -16.01 -43.41 12.23
N PRO A 29 -14.98 -44.26 12.39
CA PRO A 29 -13.93 -44.05 13.39
C PRO A 29 -13.02 -42.84 13.12
N ASP A 30 -13.22 -42.09 12.03
CA ASP A 30 -12.44 -40.90 11.68
C ASP A 30 -13.26 -39.58 11.67
N ASN A 31 -14.47 -39.55 12.23
CA ASN A 31 -15.42 -38.44 12.06
C ASN A 31 -15.83 -37.63 13.31
N ALA A 32 -15.09 -37.73 14.42
CA ALA A 32 -15.57 -37.27 15.73
C ALA A 32 -15.47 -35.75 16.02
N ALA A 33 -16.09 -34.90 15.20
CA ALA A 33 -16.37 -33.52 15.62
C ALA A 33 -17.31 -33.54 16.84
N LYS A 34 -16.98 -32.82 17.92
CA LYS A 34 -17.89 -32.71 19.09
C LYS A 34 -19.05 -31.75 18.81
N SER A 35 -18.87 -30.85 17.84
CA SER A 35 -19.90 -29.97 17.28
C SER A 35 -19.42 -29.39 15.95
N TYR A 36 -20.31 -28.71 15.23
CA TYR A 36 -19.96 -27.88 14.07
C TYR A 36 -20.15 -26.40 14.39
N MET A 37 -19.29 -25.57 13.78
CA MET A 37 -19.50 -24.13 13.68
C MET A 37 -19.46 -23.68 12.22
N SER A 38 -20.03 -22.52 11.95
CA SER A 38 -19.81 -21.82 10.69
C SER A 38 -19.47 -20.37 10.97
N MET A 39 -19.06 -19.65 9.95
CA MET A 39 -18.77 -18.23 10.09
C MET A 39 -19.23 -17.50 8.85
N THR A 40 -19.91 -16.37 9.06
CA THR A 40 -20.12 -15.39 8.00
C THR A 40 -19.02 -14.36 8.10
N LEU A 41 -18.34 -14.12 6.98
CA LEU A 41 -17.34 -13.07 6.89
C LEU A 41 -17.93 -11.87 6.20
N SER A 42 -17.56 -10.70 6.68
CA SER A 42 -17.83 -9.44 5.99
C SER A 42 -16.50 -8.78 5.68
N MET A 43 -16.35 -8.32 4.45
CA MET A 43 -15.26 -7.44 4.08
C MET A 43 -15.86 -6.05 3.92
N PRO A 44 -15.46 -5.07 4.77
CA PRO A 44 -15.78 -3.69 4.55
C PRO A 44 -15.24 -3.29 3.19
N MET A 45 -16.13 -2.91 2.29
CA MET A 45 -15.72 -2.30 1.03
C MET A 45 -15.41 -0.81 1.24
N GLY A 46 -16.06 -0.21 2.25
CA GLY A 46 -15.62 0.99 2.96
C GLY A 46 -15.29 0.69 4.43
N SER A 47 -14.26 1.32 4.98
CA SER A 47 -13.76 1.04 6.33
C SER A 47 -14.55 1.72 7.45
N ALA A 48 -14.75 1.03 8.57
CA ALA A 48 -14.98 1.69 9.87
C ALA A 48 -13.67 2.38 10.32
N ARG A 49 -13.64 3.71 10.30
CA ARG A 49 -12.49 4.52 10.71
C ARG A 49 -12.80 5.26 12.02
N ALA A 50 -11.90 6.13 12.45
CA ALA A 50 -12.03 6.90 13.69
C ALA A 50 -12.31 8.37 13.36
N GLY A 51 -12.96 9.10 14.28
CA GLY A 51 -13.57 10.43 14.08
C GLY A 51 -12.66 11.60 13.71
N ASP A 52 -11.85 11.45 12.66
CA ASP A 52 -11.03 12.44 11.98
C ASP A 52 -11.70 13.00 10.70
N GLY A 53 -13.00 12.71 10.52
CA GLY A 53 -13.78 13.09 9.35
C GLY A 53 -13.76 12.09 8.20
N GLN A 54 -12.94 11.04 8.27
CA GLN A 54 -12.86 9.99 7.24
C GLN A 54 -13.89 8.86 7.42
N ASP A 55 -14.71 8.95 8.47
CA ASP A 55 -15.75 7.97 8.85
C ASP A 55 -17.09 8.21 8.15
N GLN A 56 -17.19 9.32 7.42
CA GLN A 56 -18.42 9.72 6.77
C GLN A 56 -18.63 8.94 5.47
N ALA A 57 -19.89 8.77 5.07
CA ALA A 57 -20.24 8.19 3.76
C ALA A 57 -19.58 8.95 2.59
N ASN A 58 -19.30 10.24 2.80
CA ASN A 58 -18.38 11.04 2.01
C ASN A 58 -17.29 11.54 2.98
N PRO A 59 -16.08 10.95 3.00
CA PRO A 59 -14.97 11.44 3.82
C PRO A 59 -14.79 12.95 3.64
N ASP A 60 -14.48 13.67 4.72
CA ASP A 60 -14.27 15.13 4.70
C ASP A 60 -13.10 15.57 3.79
N TYR A 61 -12.30 14.61 3.28
CA TYR A 61 -11.15 14.84 2.40
C TYR A 61 -11.31 14.17 1.02
N HIS A 62 -11.49 14.99 -0.02
CA HIS A 62 -11.24 14.67 -1.43
C HIS A 62 -11.76 13.31 -1.93
N TYR A 63 -12.99 12.96 -1.56
CA TYR A 63 -13.67 11.79 -2.09
C TYR A 63 -14.09 12.01 -3.55
N VAL A 64 -13.59 11.20 -4.49
CA VAL A 64 -13.97 11.25 -5.91
C VAL A 64 -14.46 9.91 -6.47
N GLY A 65 -14.64 8.87 -5.64
CA GLY A 65 -15.17 7.55 -6.06
C GLY A 65 -14.65 6.36 -5.24
N GLU A 66 -14.54 5.19 -5.87
CA GLU A 66 -14.02 3.95 -5.26
C GLU A 66 -13.37 3.05 -6.34
N TRP A 67 -12.23 2.38 -6.04
CA TRP A 67 -11.48 1.53 -7.00
C TRP A 67 -11.52 0.03 -6.64
N ALA A 68 -11.70 -0.78 -7.68
CA ALA A 68 -12.23 -2.13 -7.62
C ALA A 68 -11.17 -3.23 -7.64
N GLY A 69 -10.25 -3.26 -6.68
CA GLY A 69 -9.39 -4.43 -6.53
C GLY A 69 -10.21 -5.70 -6.73
N LYS A 70 -9.84 -6.52 -7.71
CA LYS A 70 -10.54 -7.77 -8.02
C LYS A 70 -10.00 -8.79 -7.04
N ASP A 71 -10.44 -8.75 -5.78
CA ASP A 71 -9.85 -9.61 -4.76
C ASP A 71 -10.19 -11.07 -5.00
N LYS A 72 -9.14 -11.89 -5.01
CA LYS A 72 -9.24 -13.34 -4.97
C LYS A 72 -9.00 -13.83 -3.55
N ILE A 73 -9.99 -14.52 -2.98
CA ILE A 73 -9.84 -15.19 -1.69
C ILE A 73 -9.48 -16.65 -1.98
N GLU A 74 -8.27 -17.04 -1.59
CA GLU A 74 -7.75 -18.40 -1.77
C GLU A 74 -7.82 -19.19 -0.47
N LYS A 75 -7.48 -18.55 0.66
CA LYS A 75 -7.34 -19.22 1.95
C LYS A 75 -8.06 -18.50 3.08
N VAL A 76 -8.58 -19.28 4.02
CA VAL A 76 -9.24 -18.81 5.24
C VAL A 76 -8.61 -19.50 6.46
N SER A 77 -8.11 -18.72 7.41
CA SER A 77 -7.64 -19.20 8.72
C SER A 77 -8.53 -18.64 9.83
N ILE A 78 -8.98 -19.53 10.72
CA ILE A 78 -10.00 -19.25 11.75
C ILE A 78 -9.45 -19.68 13.09
N TYR A 79 -9.50 -18.78 14.07
CA TYR A 79 -9.02 -19.01 15.43
C TYR A 79 -10.15 -18.81 16.44
N MET A 80 -10.54 -19.88 17.12
CA MET A 80 -11.51 -19.86 18.22
C MET A 80 -10.78 -19.73 19.55
N VAL A 81 -10.93 -18.58 20.20
CA VAL A 81 -10.17 -18.23 21.41
C VAL A 81 -11.09 -18.24 22.62
N PRO A 82 -10.97 -19.23 23.53
CA PRO A 82 -11.70 -19.24 24.80
C PRO A 82 -11.51 -17.96 25.60
N GLN A 83 -12.57 -17.50 26.24
CA GLN A 83 -12.56 -16.32 27.11
C GLN A 83 -12.48 -16.75 28.59
N GLY A 84 -11.98 -15.87 29.45
CA GLY A 84 -12.01 -16.05 30.91
C GLY A 84 -10.71 -16.57 31.57
N GLY A 85 -9.61 -16.67 30.82
CA GLY A 85 -8.29 -17.01 31.38
C GLY A 85 -7.47 -17.91 30.46
N PRO A 86 -6.42 -18.56 30.99
CA PRO A 86 -5.55 -19.44 30.22
C PRO A 86 -6.33 -20.57 29.55
N GLY A 87 -5.95 -20.90 28.31
CA GLY A 87 -6.65 -21.95 27.57
C GLY A 87 -5.98 -22.30 26.25
N LEU A 88 -6.43 -23.42 25.68
CA LEU A 88 -6.04 -23.86 24.34
C LEU A 88 -6.91 -23.14 23.31
N VAL A 89 -6.26 -22.45 22.36
CA VAL A 89 -6.89 -21.93 21.15
C VAL A 89 -7.12 -23.08 20.18
N GLU A 90 -8.31 -23.14 19.60
CA GLU A 90 -8.61 -24.09 18.53
C GLU A 90 -8.58 -23.36 17.20
N SER A 91 -7.79 -23.86 16.25
CA SER A 91 -7.62 -23.22 14.93
C SER A 91 -7.97 -24.17 13.80
N ALA A 92 -8.51 -23.59 12.73
CA ALA A 92 -8.65 -24.21 11.42
C ALA A 92 -7.98 -23.28 10.41
N GLU A 93 -6.72 -23.58 10.09
CA GLU A 93 -5.85 -22.71 9.30
C GLU A 93 -5.77 -23.16 7.84
N ASP A 94 -5.50 -22.21 6.95
CA ASP A 94 -5.24 -22.47 5.53
C ASP A 94 -6.36 -23.26 4.81
N LEU A 95 -7.61 -23.06 5.24
CA LEU A 95 -8.77 -23.69 4.60
C LEU A 95 -8.93 -23.15 3.18
N ASP A 96 -9.12 -24.06 2.22
CA ASP A 96 -9.45 -23.69 0.83
C ASP A 96 -10.78 -22.95 0.77
N PHE A 97 -10.75 -21.70 0.29
CA PHE A 97 -11.95 -20.84 0.22
C PHE A 97 -13.06 -21.49 -0.61
N GLY A 98 -12.68 -22.01 -1.79
CA GLY A 98 -13.58 -22.68 -2.72
C GLY A 98 -14.17 -23.99 -2.20
N THR A 99 -13.78 -24.48 -1.02
CA THR A 99 -14.37 -25.65 -0.36
C THR A 99 -15.29 -25.22 0.79
N TYR A 100 -14.98 -24.14 1.49
CA TYR A 100 -15.68 -23.75 2.72
C TYR A 100 -16.65 -22.59 2.56
N TYR A 101 -16.51 -21.77 1.52
CA TYR A 101 -17.35 -20.60 1.29
C TYR A 101 -17.96 -20.56 -0.11
N GLU A 102 -19.10 -19.88 -0.19
CA GLU A 102 -19.67 -19.42 -1.45
C GLU A 102 -18.88 -18.22 -1.98
N ASN A 103 -19.04 -17.94 -3.28
CA ASN A 103 -18.52 -16.72 -3.87
C ASN A 103 -19.07 -15.48 -3.14
N PRO A 104 -18.26 -14.41 -3.01
CA PRO A 104 -18.69 -13.18 -2.35
C PRO A 104 -20.00 -12.64 -2.92
N THR A 105 -20.90 -12.22 -2.05
CA THR A 105 -22.14 -11.50 -2.42
C THR A 105 -22.10 -10.10 -1.85
N ILE A 106 -22.44 -9.08 -2.64
CA ILE A 106 -22.47 -7.70 -2.15
C ILE A 106 -23.77 -7.47 -1.40
N ASP A 107 -23.66 -7.00 -0.16
CA ASP A 107 -24.81 -6.53 0.61
C ASP A 107 -25.22 -5.14 0.11
N PRO A 108 -26.43 -4.96 -0.45
CA PRO A 108 -26.86 -3.67 -0.99
C PRO A 108 -27.02 -2.58 0.08
N ALA A 109 -27.14 -2.94 1.37
CA ALA A 109 -27.32 -1.97 2.45
C ALA A 109 -26.01 -1.46 3.03
N THR A 110 -25.01 -2.33 3.13
CA THR A 110 -23.70 -2.00 3.73
C THR A 110 -22.59 -1.84 2.70
N HIS A 111 -22.86 -2.20 1.44
CA HIS A 111 -21.88 -2.34 0.36
C HIS A 111 -20.75 -3.32 0.66
N ASN A 112 -20.82 -4.07 1.76
CA ASN A 112 -19.80 -5.04 2.13
C ASN A 112 -19.92 -6.31 1.27
N ALA A 113 -18.77 -6.93 0.97
CA ALA A 113 -18.77 -8.28 0.45
C ALA A 113 -19.00 -9.26 1.61
N ILE A 114 -20.07 -10.05 1.51
CA ILE A 114 -20.42 -11.10 2.45
C ILE A 114 -19.96 -12.46 1.88
N LEU A 115 -19.15 -13.17 2.66
CA LEU A 115 -18.73 -14.54 2.37
C LEU A 115 -19.56 -15.48 3.27
N LYS A 116 -20.46 -16.25 2.65
CA LYS A 116 -21.32 -17.20 3.35
C LYS A 116 -20.66 -18.58 3.40
N PRO A 117 -20.71 -19.27 4.55
CA PRO A 117 -20.14 -20.61 4.65
C PRO A 117 -21.03 -21.60 3.87
N LYS A 118 -20.39 -22.53 3.17
CA LYS A 118 -21.05 -23.69 2.53
C LYS A 118 -20.70 -25.02 3.20
N LYS A 119 -19.67 -25.00 4.05
CA LYS A 119 -19.22 -26.15 4.82
C LYS A 119 -18.94 -25.73 6.26
N GLY A 120 -19.34 -26.56 7.22
CA GLY A 120 -19.08 -26.34 8.63
C GLY A 120 -17.67 -26.76 9.01
N ILE A 121 -17.15 -26.12 10.05
CA ILE A 121 -15.85 -26.42 10.63
C ILE A 121 -16.09 -27.29 11.86
N LYS A 122 -15.33 -28.38 11.96
CA LYS A 122 -15.36 -29.28 13.10
C LYS A 122 -14.82 -28.55 14.33
N VAL A 123 -15.54 -28.61 15.45
CA VAL A 123 -15.11 -28.03 16.73
C VAL A 123 -15.02 -29.12 17.78
N ASN A 124 -13.91 -29.13 18.52
CA ASN A 124 -13.57 -30.15 19.50
C ASN A 124 -13.35 -29.56 20.89
N SER A 125 -12.21 -28.90 21.11
CA SER A 125 -11.76 -28.40 22.41
C SER A 125 -12.48 -27.11 22.86
N ALA A 126 -13.09 -26.39 21.93
CA ALA A 126 -13.87 -25.17 22.18
C ALA A 126 -15.35 -25.44 22.53
N VAL A 127 -15.84 -26.68 22.35
CA VAL A 127 -17.22 -27.04 22.70
C VAL A 127 -17.49 -26.80 24.20
N GLY A 128 -18.61 -26.14 24.49
CA GLY A 128 -19.02 -25.73 25.84
C GLY A 128 -18.33 -24.47 26.36
N LYS A 129 -17.41 -23.87 25.61
CA LYS A 129 -16.70 -22.65 26.00
C LYS A 129 -17.30 -21.43 25.30
N THR A 130 -17.25 -20.29 25.98
CA THR A 130 -17.45 -18.98 25.36
C THR A 130 -16.16 -18.56 24.67
N VAL A 131 -16.24 -18.28 23.38
CA VAL A 131 -15.09 -17.95 22.52
C VAL A 131 -15.32 -16.62 21.80
N LYS A 132 -14.21 -15.96 21.45
CA LYS A 132 -14.15 -14.96 20.39
C LYS A 132 -13.45 -15.57 19.17
N VAL A 133 -13.89 -15.21 17.97
CA VAL A 133 -13.34 -15.75 16.72
C VAL A 133 -12.53 -14.69 15.99
N TYR A 134 -11.29 -15.03 15.62
CA TYR A 134 -10.40 -14.20 14.81
C TYR A 134 -10.20 -14.85 13.44
N VAL A 135 -9.95 -14.01 12.43
CA VAL A 135 -9.85 -14.46 11.05
C VAL A 135 -8.69 -13.81 10.35
N VAL A 136 -7.98 -14.63 9.57
CA VAL A 136 -7.00 -14.19 8.59
C VAL A 136 -7.36 -14.77 7.24
N LEU A 137 -7.52 -13.91 6.23
CA LEU A 137 -7.66 -14.35 4.84
C LEU A 137 -6.31 -14.24 4.14
N ASN A 138 -6.04 -15.16 3.22
CA ASN A 138 -4.87 -15.12 2.35
C ASN A 138 -3.55 -14.88 3.11
N ASP A 139 -3.25 -15.70 4.13
CA ASP A 139 -1.93 -15.71 4.79
C ASP A 139 -0.85 -16.34 3.87
N ILE A 140 -0.69 -15.77 2.68
CA ILE A 140 0.13 -16.31 1.59
C ILE A 140 1.63 -16.33 1.93
N ALA A 141 2.05 -15.51 2.90
CA ALA A 141 3.42 -15.47 3.43
C ALA A 141 3.59 -16.25 4.75
N GLY A 142 2.52 -16.87 5.27
CA GLY A 142 2.52 -17.65 6.52
C GLY A 142 2.86 -16.83 7.78
N LYS A 143 2.68 -15.51 7.74
CA LYS A 143 3.11 -14.59 8.80
C LYS A 143 2.17 -14.63 10.00
N ALA A 144 0.86 -14.74 9.77
CA ALA A 144 -0.09 -14.89 10.85
C ALA A 144 0.07 -16.26 11.52
N LYS A 145 0.15 -17.33 10.72
CA LYS A 145 0.38 -18.69 11.21
C LYS A 145 1.62 -18.78 12.10
N ALA A 146 2.74 -18.21 11.66
CA ALA A 146 3.98 -18.20 12.42
C ALA A 146 3.87 -17.41 13.74
N LEU A 147 3.24 -16.22 13.71
CA LEU A 147 3.09 -15.37 14.90
C LEU A 147 2.15 -15.98 15.96
N LEU A 148 1.10 -16.68 15.50
CA LEU A 148 0.02 -17.18 16.35
C LEU A 148 0.19 -18.64 16.80
N ALA A 149 1.26 -19.30 16.34
CA ALA A 149 1.56 -20.68 16.71
C ALA A 149 1.77 -20.85 18.22
N ASN A 150 1.06 -21.81 18.81
CA ASN A 150 1.16 -22.17 20.24
C ASN A 150 0.86 -21.03 21.23
N VAL A 151 0.14 -19.99 20.79
CA VAL A 151 -0.22 -18.87 21.65
C VAL A 151 -1.37 -19.27 22.58
N ASN A 152 -1.24 -18.97 23.86
CA ASN A 152 -2.27 -19.24 24.84
C ASN A 152 -3.49 -18.33 24.60
N ALA A 153 -4.70 -18.83 24.91
CA ALA A 153 -5.92 -18.05 24.76
C ALA A 153 -5.90 -16.72 25.53
N ALA A 154 -5.25 -16.67 26.69
CA ALA A 154 -5.11 -15.44 27.49
C ALA A 154 -4.28 -14.35 26.80
N ASP A 155 -3.34 -14.75 25.94
CA ASP A 155 -2.37 -13.84 25.30
C ASP A 155 -2.73 -13.55 23.82
N PHE A 156 -3.72 -14.25 23.27
CA PHE A 156 -3.99 -14.26 21.84
C PHE A 156 -4.41 -12.90 21.28
N ASP A 157 -5.27 -12.16 21.98
CA ASP A 157 -5.72 -10.83 21.55
C ASP A 157 -4.54 -9.85 21.41
N ALA A 158 -3.66 -9.82 22.41
CA ALA A 158 -2.45 -9.02 22.38
C ALA A 158 -1.51 -9.47 21.25
N LYS A 159 -1.32 -10.79 21.09
CA LYS A 159 -0.48 -11.36 20.02
C LYS A 159 -1.00 -11.03 18.62
N PHE A 160 -2.32 -11.00 18.42
CA PHE A 160 -2.95 -10.65 17.15
C PHE A 160 -2.73 -9.16 16.75
N LYS A 161 -2.22 -8.36 17.69
CA LYS A 161 -1.84 -6.95 17.53
C LYS A 161 -0.32 -6.74 17.60
N GLU A 162 0.49 -7.80 17.58
CA GLU A 162 1.95 -7.70 17.51
C GLU A 162 2.47 -7.52 16.08
N VAL A 163 3.76 -7.18 15.96
CA VAL A 163 4.42 -6.87 14.69
C VAL A 163 4.78 -8.13 13.93
N ILE A 164 4.47 -8.14 12.63
CA ILE A 164 5.01 -9.07 11.63
C ILE A 164 6.04 -8.36 10.76
N GLU A 165 7.13 -9.06 10.46
CA GLU A 165 8.18 -8.59 9.55
C GLU A 165 7.98 -9.19 8.15
N LEU A 166 7.88 -8.32 7.13
CA LEU A 166 7.68 -8.73 5.75
C LEU A 166 8.99 -8.70 4.98
N SER A 167 9.80 -7.65 5.17
CA SER A 167 11.18 -7.59 4.71
C SER A 167 12.12 -7.31 5.87
N THR A 168 13.26 -8.01 5.89
CA THR A 168 14.40 -7.69 6.73
C THR A 168 14.97 -6.32 6.37
N GLN A 169 15.81 -5.75 7.23
CA GLN A 169 16.48 -4.47 6.96
C GLN A 169 17.33 -4.52 5.68
N ALA A 170 17.95 -5.67 5.37
CA ALA A 170 18.75 -5.86 4.15
C ALA A 170 17.88 -5.94 2.89
N GLU A 171 16.71 -6.59 2.97
CA GLU A 171 15.76 -6.66 1.85
C GLU A 171 15.00 -5.35 1.62
N ALA A 172 15.03 -4.42 2.58
CA ALA A 172 14.37 -3.12 2.49
C ALA A 172 15.12 -2.14 1.56
N VAL A 173 16.29 -2.52 1.08
CA VAL A 173 17.04 -1.82 0.04
C VAL A 173 17.34 -2.80 -1.08
N SER A 174 17.48 -2.29 -2.30
CA SER A 174 17.83 -3.09 -3.48
C SER A 174 18.91 -2.37 -4.27
N GLN A 175 19.52 -3.07 -5.23
CA GLN A 175 20.52 -2.52 -6.14
C GLN A 175 20.10 -2.78 -7.59
N ALA A 176 20.84 -2.21 -8.53
CA ALA A 176 20.64 -2.45 -9.96
C ALA A 176 20.64 -3.96 -10.28
N ASN A 177 19.63 -4.43 -11.01
CA ASN A 177 19.43 -5.83 -11.40
C ASN A 177 19.21 -6.83 -10.24
N ALA A 178 18.99 -6.37 -9.01
CA ALA A 178 18.77 -7.21 -7.83
C ALA A 178 17.34 -7.10 -7.26
N PHE A 179 16.46 -6.33 -7.92
CA PHE A 179 15.08 -6.14 -7.47
C PHE A 179 14.30 -7.45 -7.50
N ASN A 180 13.74 -7.85 -6.35
CA ASN A 180 13.00 -9.10 -6.18
C ASN A 180 11.65 -8.89 -5.46
N GLY A 181 11.07 -7.69 -5.60
CA GLY A 181 9.80 -7.31 -4.99
C GLY A 181 9.94 -6.49 -3.71
N THR A 182 8.79 -6.05 -3.20
CA THR A 182 8.66 -5.17 -2.03
C THR A 182 8.09 -5.90 -0.82
N ALA A 183 8.17 -5.29 0.36
CA ALA A 183 7.58 -5.81 1.59
C ALA A 183 6.06 -6.04 1.45
N ALA A 184 5.33 -5.07 0.89
CA ALA A 184 3.90 -5.19 0.65
C ALA A 184 3.57 -6.24 -0.41
N GLY A 185 4.40 -6.33 -1.46
CA GLY A 185 4.26 -7.33 -2.52
C GLY A 185 4.40 -8.78 -2.04
N LYS A 186 4.90 -9.04 -0.82
CA LYS A 186 4.94 -10.38 -0.22
C LYS A 186 3.57 -10.85 0.30
N ILE A 187 2.64 -9.92 0.58
CA ILE A 187 1.29 -10.20 1.10
C ILE A 187 0.15 -9.62 0.25
N ALA A 188 0.47 -8.98 -0.87
CA ALA A 188 -0.46 -8.49 -1.86
C ALA A 188 0.09 -8.77 -3.27
N LYS A 189 -0.48 -9.78 -3.94
CA LYS A 189 -0.03 -10.26 -5.25
C LYS A 189 -1.04 -9.90 -6.32
N LYS A 190 -0.56 -9.41 -7.46
CA LYS A 190 -1.35 -9.29 -8.69
C LYS A 190 -1.25 -10.60 -9.47
N ASN A 191 -2.38 -11.22 -9.80
CA ASN A 191 -2.45 -12.47 -10.56
C ASN A 191 -2.69 -12.16 -12.04
N GLY A 192 -1.68 -11.53 -12.67
CA GLY A 192 -1.84 -10.92 -13.99
C GLY A 192 -2.83 -9.75 -13.94
N ALA A 193 -3.62 -9.59 -15.01
CA ALA A 193 -4.67 -8.56 -15.10
C ALA A 193 -6.04 -9.02 -14.56
N THR A 194 -6.14 -10.27 -14.06
CA THR A 194 -7.41 -10.89 -13.69
C THR A 194 -7.88 -10.50 -12.31
N ASP A 195 -7.05 -10.71 -11.29
CA ASP A 195 -7.41 -10.54 -9.88
C ASP A 195 -6.17 -10.36 -8.99
N GLU A 196 -6.38 -10.15 -7.70
CA GLU A 196 -5.34 -9.85 -6.72
C GLU A 196 -5.55 -10.64 -5.43
N THR A 197 -4.51 -11.34 -4.96
CA THR A 197 -4.54 -12.09 -3.70
C THR A 197 -3.91 -11.24 -2.59
N ILE A 198 -4.73 -10.71 -1.69
CA ILE A 198 -4.31 -9.79 -0.63
C ILE A 198 -4.63 -10.36 0.74
N MET A 199 -3.65 -10.34 1.65
CA MET A 199 -3.82 -10.74 3.05
C MET A 199 -4.79 -9.81 3.78
N MET A 200 -5.72 -10.37 4.55
CA MET A 200 -6.70 -9.60 5.33
C MET A 200 -6.77 -10.10 6.77
N THR A 201 -7.00 -9.19 7.71
CA THR A 201 -7.13 -9.52 9.15
C THR A 201 -8.30 -8.77 9.76
N CYS A 202 -8.90 -9.31 10.82
CA CYS A 202 -9.94 -8.60 11.55
C CYS A 202 -9.37 -7.52 12.46
N PHE A 203 -9.96 -6.31 12.44
CA PHE A 203 -9.60 -5.30 13.44
C PHE A 203 -10.10 -5.72 14.83
N GLU A 204 -11.36 -6.13 14.93
CA GLU A 204 -11.94 -6.71 16.15
C GLU A 204 -12.38 -8.15 15.85
N PRO A 205 -12.27 -9.08 16.81
CA PRO A 205 -12.83 -10.42 16.67
C PRO A 205 -14.37 -10.39 16.66
N SER A 206 -14.99 -11.56 16.51
CA SER A 206 -16.43 -11.70 16.70
C SER A 206 -16.88 -11.24 18.09
N ALA A 207 -18.17 -10.91 18.21
CA ALA A 207 -18.83 -10.92 19.52
C ALA A 207 -18.62 -12.29 20.20
N PRO A 208 -18.51 -12.34 21.53
CA PRO A 208 -18.41 -13.62 22.25
C PRO A 208 -19.61 -14.52 21.97
N LEU A 209 -19.37 -15.79 21.70
CA LEU A 209 -20.42 -16.81 21.59
C LEU A 209 -20.03 -18.10 22.32
N THR A 210 -21.00 -18.79 22.89
CA THR A 210 -20.79 -20.13 23.46
C THR A 210 -20.95 -21.17 22.36
N ILE A 211 -19.95 -22.04 22.19
CA ILE A 211 -20.04 -23.14 21.24
C ILE A 211 -20.89 -24.26 21.85
N GLU A 212 -22.09 -24.46 21.35
CA GLU A 212 -22.97 -25.53 21.79
C GLU A 212 -22.50 -26.89 21.27
N ALA A 213 -22.69 -27.95 22.07
CA ALA A 213 -22.37 -29.32 21.68
C ALA A 213 -23.41 -29.90 20.71
N ALA A 214 -23.02 -30.89 19.92
CA ALA A 214 -23.92 -31.66 19.04
C ALA A 214 -24.74 -30.81 18.05
N VAL A 215 -24.23 -29.63 17.65
CA VAL A 215 -24.81 -28.85 16.55
C VAL A 215 -24.41 -29.50 15.24
N SER A 216 -25.40 -29.77 14.37
CA SER A 216 -25.15 -30.32 13.04
C SER A 216 -24.54 -29.27 12.11
N GLU A 217 -23.80 -29.73 11.10
CA GLU A 217 -23.22 -28.87 10.07
C GLU A 217 -24.26 -27.99 9.37
N ALA A 218 -25.42 -28.55 9.03
CA ALA A 218 -26.51 -27.81 8.39
C ALA A 218 -27.06 -26.69 9.29
N ASN A 219 -27.24 -26.95 10.59
CA ASN A 219 -27.72 -25.93 11.53
C ASN A 219 -26.69 -24.82 11.75
N ALA A 220 -25.40 -25.17 11.77
CA ALA A 220 -24.32 -24.21 11.86
C ALA A 220 -24.28 -23.31 10.62
N ILE A 221 -24.32 -23.88 9.41
CA ILE A 221 -24.33 -23.13 8.13
C ILE A 221 -25.56 -22.22 8.03
N ALA A 222 -26.73 -22.70 8.40
CA ALA A 222 -27.98 -21.93 8.37
C ALA A 222 -28.03 -20.79 9.41
N GLY A 223 -27.02 -20.67 10.29
CA GLY A 223 -26.96 -19.62 11.30
C GLY A 223 -27.91 -19.83 12.48
N VAL A 224 -28.42 -21.06 12.68
CA VAL A 224 -29.33 -21.37 13.78
C VAL A 224 -28.58 -21.35 15.12
N LYS A 225 -27.38 -21.92 15.15
CA LYS A 225 -26.48 -22.00 16.32
C LYS A 225 -25.02 -22.05 15.85
N ASN A 226 -24.06 -21.71 16.72
CA ASN A 226 -22.61 -21.77 16.45
C ASN A 226 -22.16 -21.04 15.17
N GLN A 227 -22.80 -19.92 14.82
CA GLN A 227 -22.37 -19.07 13.72
C GLN A 227 -21.79 -17.75 14.24
N ALA A 228 -20.51 -17.52 13.95
CA ALA A 228 -19.84 -16.26 14.23
C ALA A 228 -19.96 -15.30 13.03
N LYS A 229 -19.82 -14.00 13.31
CA LYS A 229 -19.65 -12.95 12.30
C LYS A 229 -18.37 -12.19 12.57
N VAL A 230 -17.52 -12.06 11.56
CA VAL A 230 -16.24 -11.35 11.67
C VAL A 230 -16.04 -10.45 10.46
N THR A 231 -15.55 -9.24 10.70
CA THR A 231 -15.20 -8.28 9.66
C THR A 231 -13.70 -8.22 9.49
N VAL A 232 -13.19 -8.35 8.26
CA VAL A 232 -11.75 -8.33 7.95
C VAL A 232 -11.40 -7.24 6.95
N GLU A 233 -10.21 -6.67 7.04
CA GLU A 233 -9.74 -5.61 6.16
C GLU A 233 -8.37 -5.96 5.56
N ARG A 234 -8.09 -5.44 4.37
CA ARG A 234 -6.80 -5.66 3.68
C ARG A 234 -5.65 -5.15 4.53
N SER A 235 -4.52 -5.87 4.47
CA SER A 235 -3.32 -5.58 5.26
C SER A 235 -2.35 -4.61 4.58
N VAL A 236 -2.71 -4.06 3.42
CA VAL A 236 -1.90 -3.11 2.63
C VAL A 236 -2.72 -1.89 2.24
N ALA A 237 -2.05 -0.81 1.86
CA ALA A 237 -2.62 0.30 1.09
C ALA A 237 -2.25 0.15 -0.40
N ARG A 238 -2.87 0.95 -1.27
CA ARG A 238 -2.49 1.08 -2.69
C ARG A 238 -2.27 2.54 -3.04
N ALA A 239 -1.16 2.83 -3.70
CA ALA A 239 -0.95 4.08 -4.41
C ALA A 239 -1.37 3.92 -5.87
N MET A 240 -2.06 4.92 -6.40
CA MET A 240 -2.38 5.04 -7.82
C MET A 240 -1.96 6.42 -8.28
N VAL A 241 -1.44 6.53 -9.49
CA VAL A 241 -1.05 7.81 -10.06
C VAL A 241 -1.65 7.92 -11.45
N SER A 242 -2.19 9.09 -11.79
CA SER A 242 -2.54 9.43 -13.15
C SER A 242 -2.04 10.83 -13.51
N THR A 243 -2.00 11.15 -14.80
CA THR A 243 -1.60 12.47 -15.30
C THR A 243 -2.67 13.03 -16.23
N LYS A 244 -2.82 14.35 -16.26
CA LYS A 244 -3.71 15.04 -17.19
C LYS A 244 -3.21 14.87 -18.64
N GLU A 245 -1.91 15.05 -18.83
CA GLU A 245 -1.24 15.01 -20.13
C GLU A 245 0.08 14.25 -19.99
N GLN A 246 0.56 13.63 -21.07
CA GLN A 246 1.86 12.91 -21.08
C GLN A 246 3.05 13.85 -21.30
N THR A 247 2.77 15.10 -21.66
CA THR A 247 3.76 16.13 -21.96
C THR A 247 3.34 17.43 -21.30
N PHE A 248 4.29 18.16 -20.70
CA PHE A 248 4.03 19.48 -20.13
C PHE A 248 5.06 20.51 -20.60
N VAL A 249 4.59 21.72 -20.94
CA VAL A 249 5.46 22.86 -21.25
C VAL A 249 5.77 23.63 -19.96
N VAL A 250 7.05 23.82 -19.68
CA VAL A 250 7.53 24.62 -18.55
C VAL A 250 7.87 26.01 -19.03
N LYS A 251 7.33 27.03 -18.34
CA LYS A 251 7.61 28.44 -18.62
C LYS A 251 8.65 28.98 -17.64
N ALA A 252 9.51 29.89 -18.12
CA ALA A 252 10.47 30.57 -17.26
C ALA A 252 9.73 31.54 -16.31
N SER A 253 10.01 31.47 -15.01
CA SER A 253 9.48 32.42 -14.01
C SER A 253 10.29 33.72 -13.93
N SER A 254 11.52 33.70 -14.46
CA SER A 254 12.46 34.81 -14.54
C SER A 254 13.24 34.75 -15.86
N GLN A 255 14.21 35.65 -16.07
CA GLN A 255 15.09 35.59 -17.24
C GLN A 255 16.06 34.39 -17.11
N ILE A 256 16.01 33.46 -18.07
CA ILE A 256 16.89 32.29 -18.13
C ILE A 256 17.58 32.28 -19.50
N GLY A 257 18.89 32.55 -19.53
CA GLY A 257 19.62 32.77 -20.78
C GLY A 257 18.93 33.86 -21.63
N ALA A 258 18.53 33.51 -22.85
CA ALA A 258 17.77 34.39 -23.75
C ALA A 258 16.24 34.29 -23.59
N ILE A 259 15.74 33.38 -22.74
CA ILE A 259 14.29 33.20 -22.49
C ILE A 259 13.82 34.21 -21.43
N ALA A 260 12.90 35.09 -21.83
CA ALA A 260 12.25 36.02 -20.91
C ALA A 260 11.21 35.33 -20.02
N ALA A 261 10.87 35.96 -18.89
CA ALA A 261 9.82 35.49 -18.00
C ALA A 261 8.49 35.30 -18.78
N GLY A 262 7.82 34.17 -18.55
CA GLY A 262 6.63 33.73 -19.27
C GLY A 262 6.91 33.01 -20.61
N GLY A 263 8.14 33.06 -21.11
CA GLY A 263 8.57 32.30 -22.28
C GLY A 263 8.69 30.81 -21.99
N GLU A 264 8.52 29.97 -23.02
CA GLU A 264 8.70 28.52 -22.91
C GLU A 264 10.19 28.20 -22.69
N LEU A 265 10.48 27.60 -21.54
CA LEU A 265 11.82 27.22 -21.11
C LEU A 265 12.17 25.81 -21.59
N ALA A 266 11.24 24.87 -21.43
CA ALA A 266 11.50 23.45 -21.63
C ALA A 266 10.20 22.67 -21.85
N THR A 267 10.37 21.42 -22.28
CA THR A 267 9.30 20.42 -22.33
C THR A 267 9.64 19.27 -21.40
N ILE A 268 8.63 18.77 -20.68
CA ILE A 268 8.70 17.56 -19.88
C ILE A 268 7.98 16.43 -20.61
N THR A 269 8.64 15.28 -20.78
CA THR A 269 8.10 14.05 -21.39
C THR A 269 8.46 12.82 -20.54
N ASP A 270 8.00 11.63 -20.98
CA ASP A 270 8.40 10.34 -20.42
C ASP A 270 8.19 10.22 -18.91
N ILE A 271 7.00 10.63 -18.47
CA ILE A 271 6.63 10.65 -17.06
C ILE A 271 6.50 9.21 -16.55
N ARG A 272 7.23 8.88 -15.49
CA ARG A 272 7.27 7.60 -14.79
C ARG A 272 7.12 7.79 -13.29
N TRP A 273 6.81 6.72 -12.57
CA TRP A 273 6.70 6.78 -11.12
C TRP A 273 7.07 5.48 -10.41
N VAL A 274 7.49 5.63 -9.16
CA VAL A 274 7.68 4.56 -8.18
C VAL A 274 7.13 5.01 -6.83
N VAL A 275 6.94 4.08 -5.89
CA VAL A 275 6.55 4.37 -4.50
C VAL A 275 7.62 3.81 -3.56
N ALA A 276 7.94 4.55 -2.50
CA ALA A 276 8.88 4.12 -1.48
C ALA A 276 8.48 4.64 -0.10
N GLN A 277 9.22 4.19 0.91
CA GLN A 277 9.07 4.63 2.30
C GLN A 277 7.70 4.27 2.92
N GLY A 278 6.98 3.30 2.34
CA GLY A 278 6.07 2.46 3.11
C GLY A 278 6.86 1.61 4.10
N GLU A 279 6.25 1.14 5.17
CA GLU A 279 6.99 0.34 6.14
C GLU A 279 7.37 -1.06 5.60
N ARG A 280 8.39 -1.68 6.20
CA ARG A 280 8.81 -3.07 5.93
C ARG A 280 8.23 -4.08 6.93
N ARG A 281 7.62 -3.57 8.01
CA ARG A 281 6.94 -4.30 9.08
C ARG A 281 5.57 -3.70 9.32
N GLN A 282 4.67 -4.44 9.97
CA GLN A 282 3.40 -3.88 10.44
C GLN A 282 2.85 -4.67 11.60
N TYR A 283 1.95 -4.09 12.39
CA TYR A 283 1.09 -4.87 13.27
C TYR A 283 0.23 -5.85 12.45
N LEU A 284 0.05 -7.10 12.89
CA LEU A 284 -0.71 -8.11 12.13
C LEU A 284 -2.12 -7.59 11.80
N SER A 285 -2.84 -7.08 12.79
CA SER A 285 -4.07 -6.31 12.62
C SER A 285 -3.87 -4.86 13.08
N LYS A 286 -4.73 -3.93 12.62
CA LYS A 286 -4.64 -2.49 12.97
C LYS A 286 -4.52 -2.31 14.49
N LYS A 287 -3.57 -1.47 14.93
CA LYS A 287 -3.35 -1.15 16.35
C LYS A 287 -3.75 0.31 16.60
N ARG A 288 -4.67 0.50 17.55
CA ARG A 288 -5.10 1.84 17.97
C ARG A 288 -3.98 2.51 18.78
N GLY A 289 -3.69 3.76 18.47
CA GLY A 289 -2.81 4.64 19.24
C GLY A 289 -3.45 5.13 20.53
N THR A 290 -2.69 5.87 21.33
CA THR A 290 -3.13 6.43 22.61
C THR A 290 -3.50 7.90 22.53
N ILE A 291 -3.26 8.55 21.38
CA ILE A 291 -3.49 9.97 21.13
C ILE A 291 -4.34 10.15 19.87
N GLN A 292 -5.08 11.26 19.78
CA GLN A 292 -5.98 11.52 18.65
C GLN A 292 -5.21 11.83 17.36
N GLU A 293 -4.07 12.49 17.50
CA GLU A 293 -3.19 12.92 16.42
C GLU A 293 -2.51 11.75 15.68
N ASN A 294 -2.56 10.54 16.25
CA ASN A 294 -2.18 9.30 15.58
C ASN A 294 -3.09 8.14 16.02
N THR A 295 -4.27 8.06 15.39
CA THR A 295 -5.28 7.07 15.77
C THR A 295 -4.83 5.63 15.49
N TRP A 296 -4.10 5.39 14.40
CA TRP A 296 -3.62 4.06 14.01
C TRP A 296 -2.12 4.06 13.94
N VAL A 297 -1.46 3.52 14.96
CA VAL A 297 0.01 3.50 15.02
C VAL A 297 0.57 2.38 14.14
N THR A 298 1.75 2.64 13.59
CA THR A 298 2.59 1.69 12.86
C THR A 298 3.92 1.53 13.58
N PRO A 299 4.70 0.46 13.31
CA PRO A 299 5.99 0.24 13.98
C PRO A 299 6.97 1.42 13.90
N GLY A 300 6.93 2.23 12.83
CA GLY A 300 7.77 3.40 12.64
C GLY A 300 7.20 4.72 13.17
N SER A 301 6.01 4.74 13.79
CA SER A 301 5.32 6.00 14.12
C SER A 301 6.11 7.00 14.97
N ASP A 302 6.98 6.51 15.85
CA ASP A 302 7.77 7.34 16.75
C ASP A 302 9.13 7.74 16.17
N PHE A 303 9.50 7.21 14.99
CA PHE A 303 10.75 7.57 14.33
C PHE A 303 10.63 8.94 13.65
N VAL A 304 11.33 9.93 14.19
CA VAL A 304 11.46 11.28 13.62
C VAL A 304 12.93 11.50 13.25
N PRO A 305 13.31 11.40 11.97
CA PRO A 305 14.70 11.44 11.55
C PRO A 305 15.28 12.86 11.66
N THR A 306 16.55 12.93 12.02
CA THR A 306 17.45 14.04 11.64
C THR A 306 18.15 13.69 10.33
N SER A 307 18.90 14.64 9.75
CA SER A 307 19.74 14.36 8.58
C SER A 307 20.66 13.14 8.79
N SER A 308 21.20 12.95 9.99
CA SER A 308 22.12 11.84 10.27
C SER A 308 21.41 10.52 10.60
N THR A 309 20.40 10.53 11.47
CA THR A 309 19.74 9.28 11.90
C THR A 309 18.92 8.65 10.80
N PHE A 310 18.56 9.41 9.76
CA PHE A 310 17.95 8.87 8.55
C PHE A 310 18.80 7.77 7.92
N HIS A 311 20.08 8.04 7.66
CA HIS A 311 20.99 7.09 7.02
C HIS A 311 21.23 5.82 7.86
N THR A 312 21.27 5.95 9.18
CA THR A 312 21.56 4.82 10.08
C THR A 312 20.34 3.99 10.45
N ASN A 313 19.15 4.58 10.55
CA ASN A 313 17.99 3.93 11.18
C ASN A 313 16.75 3.82 10.29
N ALA A 314 16.63 4.55 9.18
CA ALA A 314 15.41 4.52 8.37
C ALA A 314 15.07 3.12 7.84
N THR A 315 16.08 2.32 7.49
CA THR A 315 15.88 0.93 7.02
C THR A 315 15.42 -0.02 8.15
N GLU A 316 15.42 0.40 9.42
CA GLU A 316 14.77 -0.36 10.50
C GLU A 316 13.24 -0.34 10.38
N TYR A 317 12.69 0.62 9.63
CA TYR A 317 11.25 0.89 9.52
C TYR A 317 10.74 0.79 8.09
N TYR A 318 11.46 1.36 7.12
CA TYR A 318 10.94 1.63 5.78
C TYR A 318 11.54 0.76 4.69
N ASP A 319 10.73 0.51 3.65
CA ASP A 319 11.09 -0.22 2.43
C ASP A 319 11.35 0.75 1.27
N TYR A 320 12.53 0.62 0.66
CA TYR A 320 13.02 1.37 -0.49
C TYR A 320 13.27 0.48 -1.71
N ALA A 321 13.06 -0.84 -1.62
CA ALA A 321 13.29 -1.76 -2.74
C ALA A 321 12.46 -1.38 -3.98
N GLY A 322 11.25 -0.83 -3.76
CA GLY A 322 10.35 -0.35 -4.81
C GLY A 322 10.91 0.76 -5.71
N LEU A 323 11.98 1.45 -5.32
CA LEU A 323 12.64 2.45 -6.18
C LEU A 323 13.21 1.86 -7.48
N TRP A 324 13.47 0.54 -7.48
CA TRP A 324 14.01 -0.22 -8.59
C TRP A 324 12.95 -0.90 -9.48
N GLU A 325 11.66 -0.72 -9.18
CA GLU A 325 10.58 -1.20 -10.05
C GLU A 325 10.67 -0.52 -11.43
N ASP A 326 10.61 -1.32 -12.50
CA ASP A 326 10.75 -0.90 -13.90
C ASP A 326 12.00 -0.03 -14.15
N HIS A 327 13.09 -0.33 -13.44
CA HIS A 327 14.37 0.34 -13.63
C HIS A 327 15.02 -0.02 -14.97
N ASN A 328 15.56 0.98 -15.66
CA ASN A 328 16.35 0.83 -16.88
C ASN A 328 17.80 1.23 -16.61
N THR A 329 18.75 0.40 -17.02
CA THR A 329 20.19 0.65 -16.84
C THR A 329 20.75 1.68 -17.81
N ASP A 330 20.04 1.99 -18.91
CA ASP A 330 20.39 3.07 -19.81
C ASP A 330 19.94 4.41 -19.21
N PRO A 331 20.88 5.32 -18.83
CA PRO A 331 20.54 6.60 -18.21
C PRO A 331 19.82 7.57 -19.16
N THR A 332 19.76 7.28 -20.46
CA THR A 332 18.98 8.06 -21.42
C THR A 332 17.48 7.78 -21.31
N VAL A 333 17.10 6.61 -20.77
CA VAL A 333 15.71 6.18 -20.56
C VAL A 333 15.26 6.52 -19.14
N ILE A 334 14.05 7.09 -19.01
CA ILE A 334 13.49 7.38 -17.68
C ILE A 334 12.97 6.08 -17.05
N SER A 335 13.49 5.76 -15.87
CA SER A 335 13.14 4.56 -15.09
C SER A 335 11.83 4.71 -14.31
N GLY A 336 11.11 3.61 -14.10
CA GLY A 336 9.88 3.53 -13.32
C GLY A 336 8.66 3.17 -14.17
N THR A 337 7.53 2.97 -13.50
CA THR A 337 6.27 2.58 -14.15
C THR A 337 5.65 3.76 -14.89
N GLN A 338 5.04 3.51 -16.05
CA GLN A 338 4.33 4.56 -16.80
C GLN A 338 3.20 5.19 -15.96
N VAL A 339 3.04 6.51 -16.07
CA VAL A 339 1.87 7.21 -15.52
C VAL A 339 0.74 7.23 -16.56
N PRO A 340 -0.42 6.60 -16.30
CA PRO A 340 -1.56 6.60 -17.22
C PRO A 340 -2.31 7.94 -17.18
N THR A 341 -3.01 8.26 -18.26
CA THR A 341 -4.00 9.34 -18.27
C THR A 341 -5.32 8.88 -17.68
N LEU A 342 -6.21 9.81 -17.33
CA LEU A 342 -7.58 9.44 -16.91
C LEU A 342 -8.37 8.73 -18.03
N ALA A 343 -8.07 9.01 -19.30
CA ALA A 343 -8.71 8.33 -20.43
C ALA A 343 -8.31 6.84 -20.51
N ASP A 344 -7.07 6.52 -20.12
CA ASP A 344 -6.58 5.14 -20.11
C ASP A 344 -7.34 4.25 -19.12
N TYR A 345 -7.89 4.82 -18.05
CA TYR A 345 -8.73 4.10 -17.08
C TYR A 345 -10.09 3.67 -17.67
N GLN A 346 -10.52 4.25 -18.78
CA GLN A 346 -11.80 3.94 -19.42
C GLN A 346 -11.68 2.91 -20.55
N LEU A 347 -10.46 2.44 -20.84
CA LEU A 347 -10.22 1.45 -21.89
C LEU A 347 -10.72 0.06 -21.47
N GLN A 348 -11.52 -0.57 -22.34
CA GLN A 348 -12.07 -1.92 -22.08
C GLN A 348 -11.03 -3.04 -22.28
N ASN A 349 -10.05 -2.81 -23.17
CA ASN A 349 -8.94 -3.71 -23.43
C ASN A 349 -7.64 -2.90 -23.35
N VAL A 350 -6.74 -3.32 -22.46
CA VAL A 350 -5.44 -2.67 -22.23
C VAL A 350 -4.33 -3.70 -22.34
N THR A 351 -3.13 -3.28 -22.72
CA THR A 351 -1.94 -4.16 -22.68
C THR A 351 -1.63 -4.56 -21.25
N ASP A 352 -0.88 -5.65 -21.04
CA ASP A 352 -0.47 -6.07 -19.69
C ASP A 352 0.32 -4.98 -18.95
N GLU A 353 1.17 -4.24 -19.66
CA GLU A 353 1.93 -3.10 -19.13
C GLU A 353 1.00 -1.97 -18.66
N LEU A 354 -0.01 -1.61 -19.45
CA LEU A 354 -1.00 -0.61 -19.08
C LEU A 354 -1.89 -1.10 -17.93
N ALA A 355 -2.30 -2.37 -17.91
CA ALA A 355 -3.04 -2.96 -16.80
C ALA A 355 -2.24 -2.91 -15.48
N GLN A 356 -0.93 -3.15 -15.54
CA GLN A 356 -0.04 -3.05 -14.38
C GLN A 356 0.07 -1.60 -13.88
N SER A 357 0.18 -0.64 -14.79
CA SER A 357 0.19 0.80 -14.49
C SER A 357 -1.15 1.25 -13.86
N LEU A 358 -2.28 0.90 -14.47
CA LEU A 358 -3.63 1.23 -14.01
C LEU A 358 -3.95 0.62 -12.64
N SER A 359 -3.35 -0.53 -12.31
CA SER A 359 -3.54 -1.18 -11.01
C SER A 359 -2.66 -0.62 -9.90
N GLY A 360 -1.81 0.38 -10.16
CA GLY A 360 -1.07 1.05 -9.07
C GLY A 360 -0.06 0.15 -8.35
N LYS A 361 0.34 0.53 -7.14
CA LYS A 361 1.39 -0.16 -6.34
C LYS A 361 0.94 -0.35 -4.90
N PHE A 362 1.26 -1.51 -4.32
CA PHE A 362 0.96 -1.79 -2.91
C PHE A 362 2.07 -1.28 -1.99
N LEU A 363 1.70 -0.81 -0.80
CA LEU A 363 2.63 -0.45 0.27
C LEU A 363 2.06 -0.81 1.64
N LEU A 364 2.93 -1.01 2.64
CA LEU A 364 2.48 -1.18 4.03
C LEU A 364 2.13 0.19 4.65
N PRO A 365 1.26 0.21 5.67
CA PRO A 365 0.90 1.43 6.39
C PRO A 365 2.10 2.17 6.96
N ASN A 366 2.00 3.49 7.02
CA ASN A 366 2.98 4.40 7.58
C ASN A 366 2.23 5.62 8.18
N THR A 367 2.28 5.78 9.50
CA THR A 367 1.63 6.90 10.19
C THR A 367 2.54 7.52 11.23
N HIS A 368 2.35 8.80 11.50
CA HIS A 368 3.07 9.56 12.52
C HIS A 368 2.08 10.46 13.26
N LYS A 369 2.54 11.09 14.35
CA LYS A 369 1.76 12.12 15.03
C LYS A 369 1.51 13.31 14.10
N SER A 370 0.24 13.58 13.82
CA SER A 370 -0.19 14.73 13.04
C SER A 370 0.02 16.04 13.83
N GLY A 371 0.21 17.14 13.11
CA GLY A 371 0.31 18.49 13.66
C GLY A 371 -0.21 19.55 12.70
N ALA A 372 -0.34 20.77 13.21
CA ALA A 372 -0.81 21.93 12.44
C ALA A 372 0.33 22.67 11.71
N ASP A 373 1.58 22.36 12.05
CA ASP A 373 2.78 23.00 11.55
C ASP A 373 4.00 22.05 11.61
N ALA A 374 5.15 22.52 11.12
CA ALA A 374 6.40 21.76 11.10
C ALA A 374 6.90 21.33 12.50
N ALA A 375 6.56 22.07 13.55
CA ALA A 375 7.04 21.82 14.92
C ALA A 375 6.18 20.77 15.64
N SER A 376 4.87 20.78 15.39
CA SER A 376 3.90 19.86 15.99
C SER A 376 3.77 18.54 15.21
N SER A 377 3.97 18.57 13.89
CA SER A 377 3.93 17.38 13.04
C SER A 377 5.21 16.54 13.11
N HIS A 378 5.03 15.25 13.30
CA HIS A 378 6.11 14.26 13.25
C HIS A 378 6.33 13.69 11.84
N TYR A 379 5.54 14.09 10.85
CA TYR A 379 5.81 13.75 9.47
C TYR A 379 6.98 14.56 8.92
N LYS A 380 8.05 13.86 8.55
CA LYS A 380 9.27 14.37 7.90
C LYS A 380 9.45 13.70 6.55
N ARG A 381 10.21 14.33 5.65
CA ARG A 381 10.46 13.77 4.31
C ARG A 381 11.15 12.40 4.38
N GLY A 382 11.98 12.14 5.39
CA GLY A 382 12.70 10.89 5.60
C GLY A 382 11.94 9.81 6.37
N ASN A 383 10.67 10.05 6.74
CA ASN A 383 9.85 9.05 7.42
C ASN A 383 8.48 8.81 6.79
N THR A 384 8.08 9.61 5.80
CA THR A 384 6.74 9.59 5.21
C THR A 384 6.73 8.91 3.84
N ALA A 385 5.82 7.97 3.60
CA ALA A 385 5.68 7.33 2.29
C ALA A 385 5.51 8.37 1.16
N TYR A 386 6.20 8.15 0.03
CA TYR A 386 6.16 9.06 -1.11
C TYR A 386 6.04 8.34 -2.45
N VAL A 387 5.37 8.99 -3.39
CA VAL A 387 5.51 8.72 -4.82
C VAL A 387 6.65 9.58 -5.36
N LEU A 388 7.60 8.95 -6.05
CA LEU A 388 8.66 9.64 -6.79
C LEU A 388 8.30 9.62 -8.28
N VAL A 389 7.97 10.79 -8.82
CA VAL A 389 7.77 11.00 -10.25
C VAL A 389 9.12 11.29 -10.89
N ARG A 390 9.47 10.54 -11.93
CA ARG A 390 10.63 10.77 -12.78
C ARG A 390 10.16 11.22 -14.16
N ALA A 391 10.86 12.14 -14.79
CA ALA A 391 10.55 12.56 -16.15
C ALA A 391 11.80 13.03 -16.90
N LYS A 392 11.68 13.20 -18.22
CA LYS A 392 12.68 13.85 -19.05
C LYS A 392 12.37 15.34 -19.14
N PHE A 393 13.34 16.19 -18.84
CA PHE A 393 13.28 17.64 -19.02
C PHE A 393 14.22 18.05 -20.15
N THR A 394 13.66 18.61 -21.21
CA THR A 394 14.41 19.05 -22.40
C THR A 394 14.36 20.58 -22.48
N PRO A 395 15.39 21.30 -22.00
CA PRO A 395 15.45 22.75 -22.09
C PRO A 395 15.67 23.21 -23.54
N LYS A 396 15.12 24.36 -23.90
CA LYS A 396 15.49 25.03 -25.14
C LYS A 396 16.96 25.45 -25.07
N LYS A 397 17.72 25.27 -26.15
CA LYS A 397 19.12 25.73 -26.24
C LYS A 397 19.28 27.22 -25.93
N GLU A 398 18.27 28.04 -26.21
CA GLU A 398 18.24 29.47 -25.88
C GLU A 398 18.24 29.76 -24.35
N ALA A 399 17.92 28.77 -23.51
CA ALA A 399 17.97 28.90 -22.06
C ALA A 399 19.39 28.94 -21.51
N PHE A 400 20.38 28.45 -22.27
CA PHE A 400 21.76 28.31 -21.82
C PHE A 400 22.47 29.66 -21.89
N ILE A 401 22.91 30.18 -20.74
CA ILE A 401 23.55 31.49 -20.65
C ILE A 401 24.94 31.50 -21.29
N ASP A 402 25.57 30.34 -21.43
CA ASP A 402 26.88 30.15 -22.06
C ASP A 402 26.82 29.98 -23.59
N ARG A 403 25.61 29.92 -24.16
CA ARG A 403 25.40 29.71 -25.59
C ARG A 403 26.09 30.77 -26.46
N GLY A 404 26.80 30.31 -27.48
CA GLY A 404 27.49 31.19 -28.45
C GLY A 404 28.68 31.97 -27.87
N LYS A 405 29.12 31.64 -26.65
CA LYS A 405 30.26 32.32 -26.00
C LYS A 405 31.57 31.54 -26.17
N THR A 406 32.64 32.16 -25.72
CA THR A 406 34.00 31.61 -25.76
C THR A 406 34.58 31.63 -24.36
N TYR A 407 35.12 30.50 -23.92
CA TYR A 407 35.77 30.35 -22.63
C TYR A 407 36.99 31.27 -22.48
N THR A 408 37.45 31.42 -21.25
CA THR A 408 38.63 32.20 -20.90
C THR A 408 39.89 31.67 -21.60
N ASP A 409 39.98 30.37 -21.84
CA ASP A 409 41.09 29.71 -22.58
C ASP A 409 41.01 29.85 -24.11
N GLY A 410 39.98 30.52 -24.65
CA GLY A 410 39.79 30.74 -26.08
C GLY A 410 39.02 29.63 -26.81
N SER A 411 38.65 28.54 -26.15
CA SER A 411 37.79 27.50 -26.73
C SER A 411 36.32 27.95 -26.81
N GLN A 412 35.58 27.46 -27.82
CA GLN A 412 34.14 27.78 -27.97
C GLN A 412 33.28 26.90 -27.06
N VAL A 413 32.19 27.46 -26.54
CA VAL A 413 31.13 26.70 -25.89
C VAL A 413 30.33 25.97 -26.96
N LEU A 414 30.13 24.66 -26.80
CA LEU A 414 29.25 23.88 -27.68
C LEU A 414 27.79 24.10 -27.28
N ASP A 415 26.90 24.21 -28.27
CA ASP A 415 25.46 24.29 -28.01
C ASP A 415 24.97 23.01 -27.31
N TYR A 416 24.00 23.17 -26.41
CA TYR A 416 23.32 22.04 -25.78
C TYR A 416 22.69 21.11 -26.84
N VAL A 417 22.79 19.80 -26.60
CA VAL A 417 22.18 18.76 -27.41
C VAL A 417 21.07 18.09 -26.59
N ASP A 418 19.88 17.97 -27.17
CA ASP A 418 18.73 17.37 -26.50
C ASP A 418 19.07 15.98 -25.95
N GLY A 419 18.80 15.78 -24.66
CA GLY A 419 19.08 14.52 -23.97
C GLY A 419 20.47 14.44 -23.35
N ASP A 420 21.36 15.40 -23.55
CA ASP A 420 22.61 15.49 -22.80
C ASP A 420 22.42 15.99 -21.36
N ASP A 421 23.48 15.83 -20.57
CA ASP A 421 23.56 16.39 -19.23
C ASP A 421 23.50 17.92 -19.34
N PHE A 422 22.81 18.56 -18.40
CA PHE A 422 22.88 20.01 -18.22
C PHE A 422 23.05 20.37 -16.75
N PHE A 423 23.52 21.59 -16.49
CA PHE A 423 23.85 22.07 -15.16
C PHE A 423 23.06 23.33 -14.86
N VAL A 424 22.46 23.39 -13.66
CA VAL A 424 21.79 24.60 -13.18
C VAL A 424 22.55 25.15 -11.98
N GLY A 425 23.14 26.33 -12.15
CA GLY A 425 23.91 26.99 -11.11
C GLY A 425 23.04 27.47 -9.95
N GLU A 426 23.67 27.79 -8.81
CA GLU A 426 22.99 28.45 -7.67
C GLU A 426 22.28 29.76 -8.06
N ASN A 427 22.69 30.38 -9.17
CA ASN A 427 22.05 31.55 -9.76
C ASN A 427 20.82 31.25 -10.64
N GLY A 428 20.41 29.98 -10.73
CA GLY A 428 19.26 29.51 -11.53
C GLY A 428 19.49 29.47 -13.04
N GLN A 429 20.69 29.76 -13.53
CA GLN A 429 21.00 29.76 -14.97
C GLN A 429 21.47 28.38 -15.46
N PHE A 430 21.23 28.11 -16.75
CA PHE A 430 21.56 26.84 -17.40
C PHE A 430 22.93 26.91 -18.09
N TYR A 431 23.70 25.84 -17.92
CA TYR A 431 25.06 25.68 -18.42
C TYR A 431 25.25 24.29 -19.01
N VAL A 432 26.07 24.17 -20.07
CA VAL A 432 26.35 22.87 -20.71
C VAL A 432 27.40 22.05 -19.97
N SER A 433 28.15 22.66 -19.04
CA SER A 433 29.21 21.98 -18.28
C SER A 433 29.57 22.70 -16.98
N MET A 434 30.21 21.99 -16.03
CA MET A 434 30.82 22.61 -14.84
C MET A 434 31.93 23.63 -15.18
N LYS A 435 32.61 23.47 -16.33
CA LYS A 435 33.54 24.48 -16.85
C LYS A 435 32.82 25.81 -17.11
N SER A 436 31.62 25.76 -17.71
CA SER A 436 30.82 26.95 -17.94
C SER A 436 30.27 27.56 -16.64
N VAL A 437 29.85 26.72 -15.70
CA VAL A 437 29.34 27.15 -14.38
C VAL A 437 30.34 28.07 -13.68
N THR A 438 31.64 27.79 -13.80
CA THR A 438 32.70 28.48 -13.06
C THR A 438 33.48 29.52 -13.85
N ASP A 439 33.26 29.66 -15.17
CA ASP A 439 33.95 30.63 -16.02
C ASP A 439 33.14 31.92 -16.23
N PRO A 440 33.57 33.07 -15.66
CA PRO A 440 32.84 34.33 -15.79
C PRO A 440 32.68 34.83 -17.22
N LYS A 441 33.59 34.46 -18.15
CA LYS A 441 33.53 34.93 -19.54
C LYS A 441 32.34 34.35 -20.29
N VAL A 442 31.82 33.20 -19.84
CA VAL A 442 30.62 32.57 -20.41
C VAL A 442 29.36 32.82 -19.57
N GLY A 443 29.45 33.68 -18.54
CA GLY A 443 28.34 33.97 -17.63
C GLY A 443 28.26 33.04 -16.42
N GLY A 444 29.29 32.23 -16.18
CA GLY A 444 29.48 31.51 -14.92
C GLY A 444 29.93 32.42 -13.78
N VAL A 445 30.09 31.85 -12.59
CA VAL A 445 30.61 32.54 -11.41
C VAL A 445 31.68 31.66 -10.79
N ALA A 446 32.88 32.20 -10.60
CA ALA A 446 34.00 31.44 -10.05
C ALA A 446 33.64 30.86 -8.66
N GLY A 447 33.79 29.54 -8.51
CA GLY A 447 33.46 28.81 -7.28
C GLY A 447 31.98 28.47 -7.08
N MET A 448 31.08 28.92 -7.95
CA MET A 448 29.66 28.59 -7.89
C MET A 448 29.41 27.10 -8.11
N LYS A 449 28.46 26.55 -7.37
CA LYS A 449 28.01 25.17 -7.49
C LYS A 449 26.84 25.07 -8.46
N ALA A 450 26.59 23.86 -8.95
CA ALA A 450 25.48 23.58 -9.84
C ALA A 450 24.95 22.17 -9.63
N HIS A 451 23.65 22.03 -9.85
CA HIS A 451 22.99 20.74 -9.94
C HIS A 451 23.14 20.17 -11.34
N LYS A 452 23.70 18.97 -11.44
CA LYS A 452 23.83 18.19 -12.67
C LYS A 452 22.57 17.36 -12.91
N TYR A 453 21.87 17.64 -13.99
CA TYR A 453 20.72 16.85 -14.45
C TYR A 453 21.19 15.82 -15.46
N VAL A 454 21.43 14.59 -14.99
CA VAL A 454 21.94 13.48 -15.81
C VAL A 454 20.96 13.16 -16.92
N LYS A 455 21.37 13.37 -18.17
CA LYS A 455 20.57 13.17 -19.39
C LYS A 455 19.19 13.83 -19.30
N GLY A 456 19.08 14.95 -18.59
CA GLY A 456 17.83 15.68 -18.36
C GLY A 456 16.80 14.97 -17.48
N LYS A 457 17.20 13.97 -16.68
CA LYS A 457 16.30 13.36 -15.68
C LYS A 457 15.95 14.38 -14.59
N VAL A 458 14.64 14.51 -14.32
CA VAL A 458 14.09 15.34 -13.22
C VAL A 458 13.19 14.51 -12.31
N LEU A 459 13.16 14.89 -11.04
CA LEU A 459 12.46 14.17 -9.97
C LEU A 459 11.49 15.09 -9.22
N TYR A 460 10.35 14.54 -8.82
CA TYR A 460 9.34 15.23 -8.03
C TYR A 460 8.72 14.30 -6.99
N TYR A 461 8.42 14.82 -5.81
CA TYR A 461 7.71 14.08 -4.77
C TYR A 461 6.23 14.38 -4.79
N ALA A 462 5.42 13.36 -4.55
CA ALA A 462 4.02 13.49 -4.20
C ALA A 462 3.72 12.66 -2.95
N TRP A 463 3.24 13.33 -1.90
CA TRP A 463 2.79 12.67 -0.67
C TRP A 463 1.46 11.98 -0.92
N LEU A 464 1.26 10.80 -0.34
CA LEU A 464 0.11 9.95 -0.66
C LEU A 464 -1.21 10.46 -0.09
N ASN A 465 -1.18 11.23 1.01
CA ASN A 465 -2.39 11.66 1.71
C ASN A 465 -2.24 13.03 2.38
N PRO A 466 -1.94 14.11 1.64
CA PRO A 466 -1.75 15.42 2.23
C PRO A 466 -2.98 15.86 3.03
N SER A 467 -2.79 16.29 4.28
CA SER A 467 -3.88 16.61 5.21
C SER A 467 -4.69 17.87 4.88
N THR A 468 -4.34 18.62 3.84
CA THR A 468 -5.09 19.80 3.39
C THR A 468 -5.03 19.90 1.86
N THR A 469 -5.75 20.85 1.28
CA THR A 469 -5.78 21.04 -0.18
C THR A 469 -4.61 21.87 -0.71
N SER A 470 -3.91 22.59 0.18
CA SER A 470 -2.83 23.53 -0.17
C SER A 470 -1.44 22.94 0.13
N PRO A 471 -0.54 22.86 -0.86
CA PRO A 471 0.81 22.32 -0.69
C PRO A 471 1.65 22.95 0.42
N GLU A 472 1.39 24.22 0.74
CA GLU A 472 2.06 24.95 1.82
C GLU A 472 1.66 24.47 3.22
N SER A 473 0.55 23.72 3.33
CA SER A 473 -0.02 23.25 4.60
C SER A 473 -0.21 21.73 4.66
N TRP A 474 0.47 20.98 3.79
CA TRP A 474 0.48 19.51 3.79
C TRP A 474 1.36 18.92 4.90
N TRP A 475 1.18 19.34 6.15
CA TRP A 475 2.05 18.94 7.25
C TRP A 475 1.98 17.45 7.61
N ASN A 476 0.96 16.72 7.15
CA ASN A 476 0.73 15.33 7.51
C ASN A 476 0.36 14.51 6.28
N SER A 477 0.76 13.23 6.26
CA SER A 477 0.39 12.29 5.19
C SER A 477 0.25 10.84 5.67
N PRO A 478 -0.78 10.52 6.48
CA PRO A 478 -1.01 9.16 6.98
C PRO A 478 -1.37 8.17 5.86
N VAL A 479 -0.66 7.04 5.82
CA VAL A 479 -1.00 5.87 5.00
C VAL A 479 -1.52 4.77 5.92
N VAL A 480 -2.79 4.41 5.76
CA VAL A 480 -3.47 3.38 6.55
C VAL A 480 -3.83 2.21 5.63
N ARG A 481 -3.82 0.98 6.14
CA ARG A 481 -4.23 -0.19 5.37
C ARG A 481 -5.68 -0.09 4.87
N ASN A 482 -6.02 -0.87 3.84
CA ASN A 482 -7.35 -0.91 3.22
C ASN A 482 -7.79 0.45 2.63
N ASN A 483 -6.83 1.25 2.16
CA ASN A 483 -7.02 2.54 1.50
C ASN A 483 -6.33 2.62 0.15
N ILE A 484 -6.98 3.27 -0.80
CA ILE A 484 -6.37 3.66 -2.07
C ILE A 484 -6.09 5.16 -2.03
N TYR A 485 -4.87 5.52 -2.38
CA TYR A 485 -4.39 6.88 -2.48
C TYR A 485 -4.15 7.17 -3.96
N HIS A 486 -5.07 7.90 -4.58
CA HIS A 486 -4.98 8.27 -5.99
C HIS A 486 -4.44 9.70 -6.13
N ILE A 487 -3.32 9.85 -6.82
CA ILE A 487 -2.65 11.12 -7.10
C ILE A 487 -2.86 11.45 -8.57
N HIS A 488 -3.57 12.54 -8.87
CA HIS A 488 -3.74 13.04 -10.22
C HIS A 488 -2.85 14.26 -10.48
N ILE A 489 -1.89 14.12 -11.39
CA ILE A 489 -0.97 15.18 -11.81
C ILE A 489 -1.67 16.08 -12.82
N LYS A 490 -2.01 17.30 -12.42
CA LYS A 490 -2.67 18.30 -13.28
C LYS A 490 -1.67 19.06 -14.15
N SER A 491 -0.50 19.37 -13.59
CA SER A 491 0.60 20.03 -14.30
C SER A 491 1.93 19.89 -13.56
N ILE A 492 3.02 19.95 -14.32
CA ILE A 492 4.39 20.11 -13.80
C ILE A 492 4.85 21.52 -14.19
N LYS A 493 5.17 22.35 -13.19
CA LYS A 493 5.25 23.82 -13.34
C LYS A 493 6.66 24.36 -13.49
N LYS A 494 7.66 23.68 -12.93
CA LYS A 494 9.06 24.11 -12.89
C LYS A 494 10.00 22.90 -12.90
N LEU A 495 11.29 23.18 -13.07
CA LEU A 495 12.35 22.19 -12.94
C LEU A 495 12.29 21.49 -11.57
N GLY A 496 12.34 20.15 -11.57
CA GLY A 496 12.38 19.32 -10.36
C GLY A 496 13.79 19.14 -9.82
N PHE A 497 13.98 18.13 -8.96
CA PHE A 497 15.30 17.78 -8.42
C PHE A 497 16.08 16.90 -9.39
N ASN A 498 17.41 16.89 -9.27
CA ASN A 498 18.31 16.07 -10.09
C ASN A 498 18.62 14.68 -9.49
N TRP A 499 18.41 14.50 -8.18
CA TRP A 499 18.63 13.23 -7.48
C TRP A 499 17.73 13.09 -6.24
N ASN A 500 17.64 11.88 -5.67
CA ASN A 500 16.77 11.58 -4.55
C ASN A 500 17.55 11.43 -3.23
N PRO A 501 17.59 12.45 -2.34
CA PRO A 501 18.21 12.34 -1.01
C PRO A 501 17.39 11.52 0.00
N LEU A 502 16.14 11.17 -0.31
CA LEU A 502 15.27 10.39 0.58
C LEU A 502 15.51 8.88 0.44
N VAL A 503 16.78 8.47 0.31
CA VAL A 503 17.22 7.07 0.30
C VAL A 503 18.39 6.92 1.27
N PRO A 504 18.30 6.00 2.25
CA PRO A 504 19.38 5.80 3.20
C PRO A 504 20.67 5.42 2.47
N ASP A 505 21.71 6.18 2.77
CA ASP A 505 23.06 5.98 2.26
C ASP A 505 23.88 5.20 3.29
N PRO A 506 24.40 4.01 2.95
CA PRO A 506 25.28 3.25 3.86
C PRO A 506 26.61 3.97 4.12
N ASP A 507 27.06 4.87 3.24
CA ASP A 507 28.25 5.70 3.42
C ASP A 507 28.00 7.14 2.92
N PRO A 508 27.34 7.98 3.74
CA PRO A 508 26.99 9.36 3.36
C PRO A 508 28.23 10.29 3.26
N SER A 509 29.44 9.78 3.48
CA SER A 509 30.67 10.55 3.25
C SER A 509 31.06 10.62 1.76
N THR A 510 30.43 9.79 0.92
CA THR A 510 30.61 9.78 -0.52
C THR A 510 29.28 10.07 -1.23
N ASN A 511 29.33 10.31 -2.55
CA ASN A 511 28.13 10.44 -3.37
C ASN A 511 27.65 9.09 -3.94
N GLU A 512 28.38 8.00 -3.67
CA GLU A 512 28.05 6.67 -4.19
C GLU A 512 27.04 5.98 -3.27
N ASN A 513 25.82 5.81 -3.77
CA ASN A 513 24.80 5.03 -3.08
C ASN A 513 24.26 3.94 -4.01
N PRO A 514 24.78 2.69 -3.95
CA PRO A 514 24.32 1.61 -4.82
C PRO A 514 22.86 1.21 -4.55
N ASN A 515 22.29 1.65 -3.44
CA ASN A 515 20.90 1.36 -3.08
C ASN A 515 19.91 2.36 -3.70
N ASN A 516 20.42 3.44 -4.29
CA ASN A 516 19.65 4.54 -4.85
C ASN A 516 19.77 4.55 -6.39
N PRO A 517 18.68 4.36 -7.15
CA PRO A 517 18.68 4.53 -8.62
C PRO A 517 18.91 5.99 -9.06
N ASP A 518 18.75 6.93 -8.13
CA ASP A 518 18.86 8.36 -8.34
C ASP A 518 19.90 8.96 -7.36
N PRO A 519 21.18 8.51 -7.39
CA PRO A 519 22.21 8.96 -6.45
C PRO A 519 22.71 10.37 -6.78
N ASN A 520 23.42 11.01 -5.84
CA ASN A 520 23.91 12.38 -5.99
C ASN A 520 24.95 12.50 -7.15
N PRO A 521 24.65 13.24 -8.24
CA PRO A 521 25.56 13.40 -9.36
C PRO A 521 26.43 14.67 -9.26
N ASP A 522 26.27 15.44 -8.18
CA ASP A 522 26.84 16.78 -8.04
C ASP A 522 28.27 16.75 -7.49
N GLU A 523 29.02 17.83 -7.70
CA GLU A 523 30.33 17.97 -7.08
C GLU A 523 30.21 18.12 -5.55
N PRO A 524 31.22 17.69 -4.76
CA PRO A 524 31.22 17.87 -3.31
C PRO A 524 30.96 19.33 -2.89
N GLY A 525 30.15 19.47 -1.83
CA GLY A 525 29.75 20.76 -1.27
C GLY A 525 28.63 21.47 -2.04
N THR A 526 28.06 20.86 -3.07
CA THR A 526 26.81 21.35 -3.67
C THR A 526 25.67 21.22 -2.65
N PRO A 527 24.83 22.25 -2.44
CA PRO A 527 23.68 22.15 -1.55
C PRO A 527 22.78 20.96 -1.92
N ILE A 528 22.23 20.26 -0.94
CA ILE A 528 21.30 19.15 -1.22
C ILE A 528 19.93 19.72 -1.65
N PRO A 529 19.23 19.09 -2.60
CA PRO A 529 17.95 19.57 -3.11
C PRO A 529 16.84 19.57 -2.04
N THR A 530 16.91 18.61 -1.12
CA THR A 530 16.03 18.51 0.05
C THR A 530 16.69 17.61 1.11
N ASP A 531 16.18 17.62 2.34
CA ASP A 531 16.74 16.87 3.46
C ASP A 531 15.66 15.99 4.12
N PRO A 532 15.98 14.74 4.55
CA PRO A 532 15.04 13.88 5.25
C PRO A 532 14.44 14.47 6.53
N GLU A 533 15.11 15.41 7.21
CA GLU A 533 14.59 16.06 8.43
C GLU A 533 13.57 17.18 8.15
N GLN A 534 13.48 17.64 6.90
CA GLN A 534 12.55 18.69 6.51
C GLN A 534 11.10 18.23 6.67
N PRO A 535 10.16 19.17 6.93
CA PRO A 535 8.74 18.87 6.85
C PRO A 535 8.29 18.61 5.41
N LEU A 536 7.08 18.08 5.25
CA LEU A 536 6.55 17.67 3.95
C LEU A 536 6.28 18.81 2.96
N PRO A 537 5.67 19.95 3.35
CA PRO A 537 5.37 21.04 2.42
C PRO A 537 6.59 21.53 1.67
N ASP A 538 6.38 21.85 0.38
CA ASP A 538 7.31 22.69 -0.37
C ASP A 538 6.87 24.14 -0.21
N GLN A 539 7.83 25.07 -0.01
CA GLN A 539 7.52 26.51 -0.02
C GLN A 539 7.06 26.98 -1.41
N ASP A 540 7.56 26.35 -2.48
CA ASP A 540 7.12 26.59 -3.86
C ASP A 540 6.82 25.27 -4.57
N THR A 541 5.59 25.12 -5.06
CA THR A 541 5.12 23.86 -5.66
C THR A 541 5.79 23.53 -6.98
N PHE A 542 6.38 22.33 -7.08
CA PHE A 542 6.91 21.83 -8.35
C PHE A 542 5.83 21.27 -9.27
N MET A 543 4.84 20.60 -8.68
CA MET A 543 3.70 20.00 -9.37
C MET A 543 2.38 20.55 -8.80
N SER A 544 1.37 20.62 -9.65
CA SER A 544 -0.02 20.75 -9.19
C SER A 544 -0.63 19.36 -9.21
N VAL A 545 -0.94 18.83 -8.03
CA VAL A 545 -1.59 17.51 -7.89
C VAL A 545 -2.89 17.64 -7.12
N GLU A 546 -3.83 16.76 -7.42
CA GLU A 546 -5.00 16.50 -6.61
C GLU A 546 -4.87 15.08 -6.06
N VAL A 547 -5.06 14.93 -4.75
CA VAL A 547 -4.98 13.63 -4.09
C VAL A 547 -6.34 13.28 -3.55
N THR A 548 -6.75 12.07 -3.86
CA THR A 548 -8.05 11.52 -3.54
C THR A 548 -7.86 10.23 -2.76
N VAL A 549 -8.46 10.16 -1.58
CA VAL A 549 -8.48 8.94 -0.78
C VAL A 549 -9.78 8.20 -1.03
N LEU A 550 -9.66 6.94 -1.43
CA LEU A 550 -10.79 6.12 -1.84
C LEU A 550 -10.87 4.87 -0.94
N PRO A 551 -12.07 4.49 -0.48
CA PRO A 551 -12.33 3.10 -0.09
C PRO A 551 -12.22 2.18 -1.32
N TRP A 552 -12.24 0.87 -1.09
CA TRP A 552 -11.95 -0.14 -2.12
C TRP A 552 -13.26 -0.73 -2.70
N LEU A 553 -13.97 -0.04 -3.63
CA LEU A 553 -15.02 -0.61 -4.55
C LEU A 553 -15.70 0.28 -5.66
N VAL A 554 -15.36 0.09 -6.95
CA VAL A 554 -16.22 0.16 -8.19
C VAL A 554 -17.17 1.37 -8.54
N HIS A 555 -16.82 1.99 -9.69
CA HIS A 555 -17.59 2.69 -10.78
C HIS A 555 -17.62 4.23 -10.85
N SER A 556 -17.18 4.68 -12.04
CA SER A 556 -16.97 6.03 -12.57
C SER A 556 -18.25 6.79 -12.91
N TYR A 557 -18.18 8.13 -12.91
CA TYR A 557 -19.03 8.99 -13.74
C TYR A 557 -18.21 10.12 -14.38
N GLU A 558 -18.63 10.47 -15.59
CA GLU A 558 -18.20 11.67 -16.33
C GLU A 558 -18.69 12.93 -15.62
N VAL A 559 -17.85 13.95 -15.62
CA VAL A 559 -18.27 15.33 -15.37
C VAL A 559 -18.14 16.06 -16.69
N ASP A 560 -19.28 16.50 -17.23
CA ASP A 560 -19.32 17.50 -18.29
C ASP A 560 -18.61 18.77 -17.80
N LEU A 561 -17.74 19.32 -18.64
CA LEU A 561 -17.17 20.66 -18.51
C LEU A 561 -17.76 21.59 -19.56
#